data_AF-A0A2T2RX70-F1
#
_entry.id   AF-A0A2T2RX70-F1
#
_cell.length_a   1.000
_cell.length_b   1.000
_cell.length_c   1.000
_cell.angle_alpha   90.00
_cell.angle_beta   90.00
_cell.angle_gamma   90.00
#
_symmetry.space_group_name_H-M   'P 1'
#
loop_
_entity.id
_entity.type
_entity.pdbx_description
1 polymer ?
#
loop_
_entity_poly.entity_id
_entity_poly.type
_entity_poly.pdbx_seq_one_letter_code
_entity_poly.pdbx_strand_id
1 'polypeptide(L)'
;MQVGDAVAVPKKLSFLEQPLEPFYITEKLENTTGVSIVSEDTVEYLEQFREEITKYLSTPGVNSRQVFRTLKRYEATNRIPLALWRHLALPLSAKDKIVSAHSVKPINNRIVNVTDFLWFLGFYLAEGCLVKSERDYQLLFSSNVKYLEKLVQITEELFGCKCHILFDKEGKRAASVYIRSKLIVNLVVDAFKIGNKLNPEKNIPEWILQLPKEQLVYFLQGFWEGDGNHDVQTQDSLLVFNSSSQKIIEKLVMILAKFGIVGSVSEFYTTASQGGSKQYKSYRLTVQGLDDYRILNLVSARQNLQAKTTEDVAWGRVKSIEAFEINDYVYDFSVPEHENFVGGTYCVFAHNTYGPRMLEDDGRVVSNFAGQALRNQPLTVYGSGSQTRSFCYVSDLVDGLIRLMNSDQTGPINLGNPHEYTILQLAETIQKMANPEVDIIF
;
A
#
# COMPACT_ATOMS: atom_id res chain seq x y z
N MET A 1 -8.58 27.99 -20.21
CA MET A 1 -9.35 27.31 -19.16
C MET A 1 -10.00 28.38 -18.32
N GLN A 2 -11.31 28.31 -18.20
CA GLN A 2 -12.13 29.04 -17.25
C GLN A 2 -12.06 28.32 -15.90
N VAL A 3 -12.52 28.97 -14.83
CA VAL A 3 -12.61 28.28 -13.54
C VAL A 3 -13.67 27.19 -13.61
N GLY A 4 -13.48 26.08 -12.89
CA GLY A 4 -14.31 24.89 -13.04
C GLY A 4 -13.87 23.95 -14.17
N ASP A 5 -13.05 24.42 -15.13
CA ASP A 5 -12.53 23.56 -16.21
C ASP A 5 -11.49 22.55 -15.71
N ALA A 6 -10.90 22.73 -14.53
CA ALA A 6 -9.95 21.78 -13.96
C ALA A 6 -9.99 21.69 -12.43
N VAL A 7 -9.50 20.55 -11.96
CA VAL A 7 -9.24 20.24 -10.57
C VAL A 7 -7.74 20.12 -10.32
N ALA A 8 -7.32 20.47 -9.10
CA ALA A 8 -5.93 20.32 -8.68
C ALA A 8 -5.64 18.85 -8.36
N VAL A 9 -4.69 18.25 -9.07
CA VAL A 9 -4.20 16.90 -8.79
C VAL A 9 -2.75 16.96 -8.30
N PRO A 10 -2.33 16.06 -7.39
CA PRO A 10 -0.95 16.02 -6.95
C PRO A 10 -0.02 15.67 -8.10
N LYS A 11 0.90 16.59 -8.43
CA LYS A 11 2.08 16.28 -9.23
C LYS A 11 3.14 15.61 -8.38
N LYS A 12 3.23 16.02 -7.11
CA LYS A 12 4.15 15.44 -6.13
C LYS A 12 3.41 15.01 -4.87
N LEU A 13 3.71 13.81 -4.38
CA LEU A 13 3.26 13.34 -3.07
C LEU A 13 4.46 12.87 -2.26
N SER A 14 4.50 13.27 -0.99
CA SER A 14 5.55 12.86 -0.06
C SER A 14 4.98 11.84 0.93
N PHE A 15 5.77 10.81 1.23
CA PHE A 15 5.45 9.79 2.22
C PHE A 15 6.60 9.73 3.22
N LEU A 16 6.31 9.35 4.47
CA LEU A 16 7.35 9.01 5.42
C LEU A 16 8.13 7.79 4.91
N GLU A 17 9.39 7.98 4.54
CA GLU A 17 10.17 6.93 3.89
C GLU A 17 10.67 5.89 4.89
N GLN A 18 10.50 4.61 4.54
CA GLN A 18 10.97 3.47 5.29
C GLN A 18 11.66 2.49 4.33
N PRO A 19 13.00 2.50 4.23
CA PRO A 19 13.71 1.54 3.40
C PRO A 19 13.48 0.11 3.90
N LEU A 20 13.29 -0.81 2.96
CA LEU A 20 13.38 -2.23 3.28
C LEU A 20 14.86 -2.58 3.39
N GLU A 21 15.33 -2.76 4.61
CA GLU A 21 16.68 -3.23 4.87
C GLU A 21 16.78 -4.74 4.61
N PRO A 22 17.98 -5.25 4.27
CA PRO A 22 18.25 -6.67 4.28
C PRO A 22 17.77 -7.30 5.61
N PHE A 23 16.91 -8.33 5.54
CA PHE A 23 16.28 -8.96 6.70
C PHE A 23 16.47 -10.49 6.78
N TYR A 24 16.15 -11.07 7.93
CA TYR A 24 15.94 -12.52 8.05
C TYR A 24 14.45 -12.86 7.87
N ILE A 25 14.13 -13.86 7.05
CA ILE A 25 12.76 -14.31 6.79
C ILE A 25 12.05 -14.66 8.12
N THR A 26 12.78 -15.23 9.06
CA THR A 26 12.26 -15.58 10.39
C THR A 26 11.83 -14.38 11.23
N GLU A 27 12.35 -13.19 11.01
CA GLU A 27 11.85 -11.94 11.62
C GLU A 27 10.47 -11.56 11.08
N LYS A 28 10.13 -12.01 9.87
CA LYS A 28 8.84 -11.73 9.21
C LYS A 28 7.81 -12.84 9.44
N LEU A 29 8.23 -14.01 9.94
CA LEU A 29 7.37 -15.18 10.15
C LEU A 29 6.96 -15.39 11.62
N GLU A 30 6.83 -14.32 12.41
CA GLU A 30 6.60 -14.41 13.86
C GLU A 30 5.43 -15.29 14.28
N ASN A 31 4.36 -15.28 13.50
CA ASN A 31 3.13 -16.04 13.77
C ASN A 31 3.07 -17.42 13.09
N THR A 32 4.15 -17.86 12.44
CA THR A 32 4.18 -19.15 11.75
C THR A 32 4.70 -20.26 12.67
N THR A 33 3.86 -21.28 12.91
CA THR A 33 4.25 -22.47 13.66
C THR A 33 4.95 -23.51 12.77
N GLY A 34 5.73 -24.39 13.39
CA GLY A 34 6.40 -25.49 12.68
C GLY A 34 7.54 -25.03 11.78
N VAL A 35 8.22 -23.93 12.10
CA VAL A 35 9.46 -23.50 11.45
C VAL A 35 10.65 -23.93 12.31
N SER A 36 11.73 -24.39 11.67
CA SER A 36 13.01 -24.69 12.33
C SER A 36 14.14 -23.97 11.60
N ILE A 37 15.12 -23.50 12.38
CA ILE A 37 16.42 -23.07 11.87
C ILE A 37 17.25 -24.31 11.58
N VAL A 38 17.94 -24.31 10.43
CA VAL A 38 18.95 -25.28 10.04
C VAL A 38 20.30 -24.60 10.12
N SER A 39 21.16 -25.03 11.03
CA SER A 39 22.44 -24.37 11.31
C SER A 39 23.57 -25.39 11.49
N GLU A 40 24.77 -25.07 11.03
CA GLU A 40 25.98 -25.88 11.21
C GLU A 40 26.39 -25.92 12.69
N ASP A 41 26.07 -24.87 13.44
CA ASP A 41 26.42 -24.70 14.86
C ASP A 41 25.40 -25.37 15.80
N THR A 42 24.45 -26.15 15.26
CA THR A 42 23.38 -26.80 16.04
C THR A 42 23.94 -27.61 17.20
N VAL A 43 24.97 -28.43 16.97
CA VAL A 43 25.55 -29.30 18.01
C VAL A 43 26.14 -28.47 19.14
N GLU A 44 26.91 -27.42 18.80
CA GLU A 44 27.50 -26.50 19.77
C GLU A 44 26.44 -25.82 20.63
N TYR A 45 25.36 -25.31 20.03
CA TYR A 45 24.26 -24.71 20.79
C TYR A 45 23.52 -25.72 21.68
N LEU A 46 23.31 -26.96 21.22
CA LEU A 46 22.67 -27.99 22.04
C LEU A 46 23.53 -28.39 23.25
N GLU A 47 24.86 -28.38 23.11
CA GLU A 47 25.79 -28.64 24.21
C GLU A 47 25.86 -27.46 25.18
N GLN A 48 26.00 -26.24 24.66
CA GLN A 48 26.09 -25.01 25.45
C GLN A 48 24.82 -24.75 26.29
N PHE A 49 23.63 -24.95 25.71
CA PHE A 49 22.35 -24.62 26.34
C PHE A 49 21.59 -25.86 26.84
N ARG A 50 22.30 -26.98 27.09
CA ARG A 50 21.69 -28.28 27.37
C ARG A 50 20.68 -28.27 28.52
N GLU A 51 20.99 -27.60 29.62
CA GLU A 51 20.13 -27.53 30.81
C GLU A 51 18.85 -26.74 30.51
N GLU A 52 18.99 -25.57 29.88
CA GLU A 52 17.87 -24.71 29.50
C GLU A 52 16.94 -25.39 28.50
N ILE A 53 17.49 -26.06 27.48
CA ILE A 53 16.71 -26.82 26.49
C ILE A 53 15.96 -27.97 27.18
N THR A 54 16.62 -28.69 28.08
CA THR A 54 15.99 -29.81 28.81
C THR A 54 14.81 -29.31 29.64
N LYS A 55 14.97 -28.16 30.31
CA LYS A 55 13.89 -27.50 31.07
C LYS A 55 12.75 -27.05 30.15
N TYR A 56 13.06 -26.43 29.01
CA TYR A 56 12.07 -25.99 28.02
C TYR A 56 11.24 -27.16 27.47
N LEU A 57 11.88 -28.31 27.22
CA LEU A 57 11.23 -29.50 26.67
C LEU A 57 10.44 -30.30 27.71
N SER A 58 10.74 -30.12 29.00
CA SER A 58 10.12 -30.86 30.11
C SER A 58 8.77 -30.25 30.51
N THR A 59 7.81 -30.28 29.58
CA THR A 59 6.42 -29.88 29.81
C THR A 59 5.61 -31.02 30.45
N PRO A 60 4.49 -30.73 31.15
CA PRO A 60 3.65 -31.77 31.76
C PRO A 60 3.27 -32.86 30.74
N GLY A 61 3.57 -34.12 31.07
CA GLY A 61 3.33 -35.27 30.19
C GLY A 61 4.50 -35.67 29.29
N VAL A 62 5.61 -34.92 29.27
CA VAL A 62 6.84 -35.28 28.56
C VAL A 62 7.85 -35.91 29.52
N ASN A 63 8.29 -37.14 29.24
CA ASN A 63 9.29 -37.84 30.05
C ASN A 63 10.74 -37.61 29.57
N SER A 64 11.72 -37.94 30.41
CA SER A 64 13.15 -37.75 30.11
C SER A 64 13.63 -38.48 28.85
N ARG A 65 13.08 -39.67 28.55
CA ARG A 65 13.39 -40.39 27.30
C ARG A 65 12.91 -39.64 26.06
N GLN A 66 11.74 -38.99 26.14
CA GLN A 66 11.21 -38.17 25.04
C GLN A 66 12.03 -36.90 24.83
N VAL A 67 12.48 -36.25 25.90
CA VAL A 67 13.41 -35.11 25.83
C VAL A 67 14.71 -35.53 25.15
N PHE A 68 15.32 -36.63 25.61
CA PHE A 68 16.56 -37.17 25.01
C PHE A 68 16.40 -37.48 23.52
N ARG A 69 15.30 -38.16 23.12
CA ARG A 69 15.01 -38.44 21.71
C ARG A 69 14.84 -37.16 20.89
N THR A 70 14.25 -36.12 21.48
CA THR A 70 14.06 -34.82 20.83
C THR A 70 15.39 -34.12 20.58
N LEU A 71 16.27 -34.07 21.58
CA LEU A 71 17.64 -33.53 21.45
C LEU A 71 18.43 -34.29 20.38
N LYS A 72 18.43 -35.63 20.42
CA LYS A 72 19.11 -36.44 19.40
C LYS A 72 18.57 -36.24 18.00
N ARG A 73 17.27 -35.92 17.86
CA ARG A 73 16.70 -35.54 16.57
C ARG A 73 17.19 -34.17 16.11
N TYR A 74 17.28 -33.17 17.00
CA TYR A 74 17.80 -31.85 16.65
C TYR A 74 19.25 -31.94 16.16
N GLU A 75 20.08 -32.68 16.89
CA GLU A 75 21.47 -32.98 16.54
C GLU A 75 21.57 -33.70 15.17
N ALA A 76 20.83 -34.81 15.00
CA ALA A 76 20.89 -35.60 13.77
C ALA A 76 20.36 -34.88 12.52
N THR A 77 19.51 -33.87 12.69
CA THR A 77 18.92 -33.13 11.57
C THR A 77 19.51 -31.73 11.39
N ASN A 78 20.41 -31.31 12.28
CA ASN A 78 20.87 -29.92 12.43
C ASN A 78 19.70 -28.93 12.43
N ARG A 79 18.63 -29.25 13.17
CA ARG A 79 17.40 -28.43 13.23
C ARG A 79 17.02 -28.09 14.64
N ILE A 80 16.87 -26.81 14.92
CA ILE A 80 16.31 -26.29 16.16
C ILE A 80 15.00 -25.56 15.83
N PRO A 81 13.86 -25.88 16.48
CA PRO A 81 12.61 -25.15 16.27
C PRO A 81 12.78 -23.65 16.52
N LEU A 82 12.19 -22.81 15.67
CA LEU A 82 12.32 -21.35 15.77
C LEU A 82 11.89 -20.81 17.14
N ALA A 83 10.84 -21.39 17.74
CA ALA A 83 10.40 -21.02 19.08
C ALA A 83 11.47 -21.27 20.16
N LEU A 84 12.17 -22.39 20.06
CA LEU A 84 13.29 -22.71 20.96
C LEU A 84 14.50 -21.82 20.67
N TRP A 85 14.81 -21.58 19.40
CA TRP A 85 15.89 -20.66 18.99
C TRP A 85 15.72 -19.26 19.59
N ARG A 86 14.49 -18.73 19.53
CA ARG A 86 14.13 -17.44 20.14
C ARG A 86 14.17 -17.48 21.66
N HIS A 87 13.67 -18.55 22.27
CA HIS A 87 13.69 -18.71 23.72
C HIS A 87 15.11 -18.64 24.29
N LEU A 88 16.07 -19.24 23.59
CA LEU A 88 17.49 -19.24 23.95
C LEU A 88 18.24 -17.98 23.50
N ALA A 89 17.58 -17.05 22.80
CA ALA A 89 18.18 -15.85 22.21
C ALA A 89 19.43 -16.14 21.35
N LEU A 90 19.43 -17.24 20.60
CA LEU A 90 20.56 -17.63 19.76
C LEU A 90 20.76 -16.65 18.58
N PRO A 91 22.00 -16.26 18.25
CA PRO A 91 22.27 -15.36 17.13
C PRO A 91 21.98 -16.04 15.79
N LEU A 92 21.48 -15.27 14.81
CA LEU A 92 21.32 -15.75 13.44
C LEU A 92 22.56 -15.42 12.60
N SER A 93 22.98 -16.38 11.76
CA SER A 93 24.03 -16.22 10.77
C SER A 93 23.48 -16.19 9.34
N ALA A 94 24.24 -15.62 8.40
CA ALA A 94 23.86 -15.61 6.98
C ALA A 94 23.84 -17.01 6.33
N LYS A 95 24.51 -18.00 6.96
CA LYS A 95 24.52 -19.39 6.50
C LYS A 95 23.29 -20.17 6.96
N ASP A 96 22.62 -19.69 8.01
CA ASP A 96 21.46 -20.37 8.57
C ASP A 96 20.35 -20.43 7.52
N LYS A 97 19.75 -21.62 7.42
CA LYS A 97 18.60 -21.89 6.57
C LYS A 97 17.37 -22.11 7.42
N ILE A 98 16.22 -22.11 6.79
CA ILE A 98 14.94 -22.37 7.46
C ILE A 98 14.16 -23.45 6.74
N VAL A 99 13.42 -24.24 7.51
CA VAL A 99 12.65 -25.36 6.99
C VAL A 99 11.33 -25.48 7.75
N SER A 100 10.26 -25.82 7.03
CA SER A 100 8.98 -26.16 7.64
C SER A 100 8.98 -27.60 8.17
N ALA A 101 8.14 -27.89 9.16
CA ALA A 101 8.12 -29.15 9.91
C ALA A 101 8.03 -30.41 9.03
N HIS A 102 7.34 -30.32 7.89
CA HIS A 102 7.13 -31.45 6.97
C HIS A 102 8.00 -31.37 5.71
N SER A 103 8.86 -30.36 5.58
CA SER A 103 9.79 -30.22 4.46
C SER A 103 11.16 -30.81 4.79
N VAL A 104 11.77 -31.43 3.77
CA VAL A 104 13.17 -31.84 3.81
C VAL A 104 14.10 -30.85 3.11
N LYS A 105 13.56 -29.84 2.43
CA LYS A 105 14.31 -28.84 1.65
C LYS A 105 14.34 -27.50 2.40
N PRO A 106 15.46 -27.12 3.02
CA PRO A 106 15.62 -25.81 3.63
C PRO A 106 15.75 -24.73 2.55
N ILE A 107 15.28 -23.52 2.87
CA ILE A 107 15.49 -22.31 2.07
C ILE A 107 16.43 -21.36 2.82
N ASN A 108 17.03 -20.41 2.11
CA ASN A 108 17.85 -19.36 2.73
C ASN A 108 17.01 -18.58 3.76
N ASN A 109 17.58 -18.30 4.94
CA ASN A 109 16.90 -17.46 5.93
C ASN A 109 17.16 -15.96 5.70
N ARG A 110 18.24 -15.60 5.01
CA ARG A 110 18.67 -14.20 4.87
C ARG A 110 18.37 -13.67 3.47
N ILE A 111 17.63 -12.56 3.38
CA ILE A 111 17.42 -11.82 2.12
C ILE A 111 18.35 -10.62 2.09
N VAL A 112 19.47 -10.75 1.36
CA VAL A 112 20.47 -9.67 1.20
C VAL A 112 20.12 -8.76 0.03
N ASN A 113 19.74 -9.36 -1.11
CA ASN A 113 19.40 -8.63 -2.31
C ASN A 113 17.93 -8.17 -2.25
N VAL A 114 17.72 -7.01 -1.62
CA VAL A 114 16.39 -6.40 -1.47
C VAL A 114 15.80 -5.98 -2.82
N THR A 115 16.63 -5.55 -3.78
CA THR A 115 16.17 -5.10 -5.09
C THR A 115 15.49 -6.23 -5.87
N ASP A 116 16.09 -7.43 -5.89
CA ASP A 116 15.49 -8.59 -6.53
C ASP A 116 14.27 -9.11 -5.76
N PHE A 117 14.27 -8.98 -4.43
CA PHE A 117 13.10 -9.30 -3.63
C PHE A 117 11.92 -8.37 -3.94
N LEU A 118 12.15 -7.07 -4.08
CA LEU A 118 11.12 -6.10 -4.46
C LEU A 118 10.61 -6.36 -5.88
N TRP A 119 11.52 -6.67 -6.82
CA TRP A 119 11.13 -7.10 -8.16
C TRP A 119 10.25 -8.36 -8.10
N PHE A 120 10.62 -9.36 -7.30
CA PHE A 120 9.85 -10.59 -7.12
C PHE A 120 8.44 -10.30 -6.59
N LEU A 121 8.29 -9.40 -5.62
CA LEU A 121 6.98 -9.02 -5.09
C LEU A 121 6.12 -8.28 -6.13
N GLY A 122 6.72 -7.37 -6.90
CA GLY A 122 6.03 -6.69 -8.00
C GLY A 122 5.56 -7.66 -9.08
N PHE A 123 6.43 -8.59 -9.48
CA PHE A 123 6.12 -9.60 -10.47
C PHE A 123 5.04 -10.57 -9.98
N TYR A 124 5.05 -10.94 -8.69
CA TYR A 124 3.98 -11.73 -8.08
C TYR A 124 2.65 -10.96 -8.03
N LEU A 125 2.67 -9.65 -7.77
CA LEU A 125 1.45 -8.84 -7.81
C LEU A 125 0.83 -8.85 -9.21
N ALA A 126 1.63 -8.76 -10.28
CA ALA A 126 1.14 -8.86 -11.66
C ALA A 126 0.70 -10.30 -12.01
N GLU A 127 1.64 -11.24 -12.10
CA GLU A 127 1.45 -12.57 -12.73
C GLU A 127 1.24 -13.70 -11.72
N GLY A 128 1.50 -13.43 -10.46
CA GLY A 128 1.50 -14.42 -9.39
C GLY A 128 0.10 -14.90 -8.98
N CYS A 129 0.03 -16.14 -8.53
CA CYS A 129 -1.19 -16.81 -8.16
C CYS A 129 -0.94 -17.74 -6.96
N LEU A 130 -1.67 -17.54 -5.86
CA LEU A 130 -1.73 -18.57 -4.83
C LEU A 130 -2.58 -19.74 -5.32
N VAL A 131 -2.00 -20.94 -5.40
CA VAL A 131 -2.72 -22.17 -5.73
C VAL A 131 -2.71 -23.08 -4.51
N LYS A 132 -3.89 -23.57 -4.14
CA LYS A 132 -4.04 -24.60 -3.12
C LYS A 132 -3.83 -25.98 -3.75
N SER A 133 -2.95 -26.78 -3.18
CA SER A 133 -2.88 -28.22 -3.42
C SER A 133 -3.56 -28.98 -2.27
N GLU A 134 -3.78 -30.29 -2.42
CA GLU A 134 -4.44 -31.13 -1.42
C GLU A 134 -3.83 -31.03 -0.01
N ARG A 135 -2.56 -30.64 0.14
CA ARG A 135 -1.85 -30.57 1.42
C ARG A 135 -1.08 -29.28 1.70
N ASP A 136 -0.84 -28.43 0.70
CA ASP A 136 -0.02 -27.22 0.84
C ASP A 136 -0.39 -26.12 -0.16
N TYR A 137 0.07 -24.90 0.11
CA TYR A 137 -0.01 -23.77 -0.81
C TYR A 137 1.27 -23.64 -1.66
N GLN A 138 1.12 -23.17 -2.89
CA GLN A 138 2.23 -22.89 -3.81
C GLN A 138 1.96 -21.60 -4.59
N LEU A 139 3.03 -20.92 -5.00
CA LEU A 139 2.93 -19.77 -5.89
C LEU A 139 3.06 -20.27 -7.35
N LEU A 140 2.09 -19.91 -8.18
CA LEU A 140 2.08 -20.13 -9.62
C LEU A 140 2.29 -18.79 -10.32
N PHE A 141 3.20 -18.76 -11.28
CA PHE A 141 3.43 -17.62 -12.16
C PHE A 141 3.21 -18.08 -13.59
N SER A 142 2.52 -17.28 -14.40
CA SER A 142 2.34 -17.53 -15.83
C SER A 142 2.67 -16.25 -16.56
N SER A 143 3.66 -16.25 -17.44
CA SER A 143 4.08 -15.05 -18.18
C SER A 143 4.92 -15.44 -19.41
N ASN A 144 5.56 -14.48 -20.07
CA ASN A 144 6.50 -14.79 -21.14
C ASN A 144 7.74 -15.54 -20.61
N VAL A 145 8.43 -16.28 -21.49
CA VAL A 145 9.56 -17.12 -21.07
C VAL A 145 10.70 -16.29 -20.48
N LYS A 146 11.03 -15.14 -21.09
CA LYS A 146 12.11 -14.24 -20.65
C LYS A 146 11.97 -13.83 -19.17
N TYR A 147 10.78 -13.43 -18.72
CA TYR A 147 10.58 -13.01 -17.32
C TYR A 147 10.45 -14.20 -16.38
N LEU A 148 9.98 -15.36 -16.87
CA LEU A 148 10.01 -16.60 -16.10
C LEU A 148 11.44 -17.13 -15.87
N GLU A 149 12.36 -16.96 -16.83
CA GLU A 149 13.79 -17.28 -16.64
C GLU A 149 14.41 -16.42 -15.55
N LYS A 150 14.16 -15.12 -15.57
CA LYS A 150 14.56 -14.19 -14.50
C LYS A 150 13.96 -14.55 -13.15
N LEU A 151 12.67 -14.92 -13.11
CA LEU A 151 12.01 -15.39 -11.89
C LEU A 151 12.70 -16.64 -11.33
N VAL A 152 13.04 -17.62 -12.17
CA VAL A 152 13.73 -18.85 -11.74
C VAL A 152 15.08 -18.52 -11.10
N GLN A 153 15.88 -17.67 -11.76
CA GLN A 153 17.17 -17.22 -11.25
C GLN A 153 17.02 -16.53 -9.89
N ILE A 154 16.19 -15.50 -9.81
CA ILE A 154 15.95 -14.73 -8.58
C ILE A 154 15.43 -15.63 -7.44
N THR A 155 14.55 -16.59 -7.74
CA THR A 155 14.02 -17.51 -6.73
C THR A 155 15.12 -18.40 -6.16
N GLU A 156 16.04 -18.88 -6.99
CA GLU A 156 17.18 -19.67 -6.54
C GLU A 156 18.17 -18.82 -5.74
N GLU A 157 18.48 -17.61 -6.18
CA GLU A 157 19.41 -16.72 -5.49
C GLU A 157 18.87 -16.24 -4.13
N LEU A 158 17.62 -15.76 -4.08
CA LEU A 158 17.01 -15.26 -2.85
C LEU A 158 16.73 -16.37 -1.85
N PHE A 159 16.13 -17.47 -2.31
CA PHE A 159 15.57 -18.48 -1.41
C PHE A 159 16.34 -19.81 -1.43
N GLY A 160 17.30 -20.01 -2.32
CA GLY A 160 17.92 -21.32 -2.52
C GLY A 160 16.93 -22.36 -3.07
N CYS A 161 15.81 -21.90 -3.66
CA CYS A 161 14.71 -22.75 -4.08
C CYS A 161 14.73 -22.94 -5.60
N LYS A 162 15.25 -24.09 -6.06
CA LYS A 162 15.24 -24.46 -7.49
C LYS A 162 13.82 -24.69 -8.00
N CYS A 163 13.47 -24.01 -9.08
CA CYS A 163 12.22 -24.20 -9.83
C CYS A 163 12.51 -24.25 -11.33
N HIS A 164 11.53 -24.67 -12.13
CA HIS A 164 11.68 -24.85 -13.58
C HIS A 164 10.45 -24.33 -14.31
N ILE A 165 10.68 -23.87 -15.54
CA ILE A 165 9.61 -23.45 -16.45
C ILE A 165 8.93 -24.70 -17.00
N LEU A 166 7.60 -24.71 -16.94
CA LEU A 166 6.74 -25.74 -17.49
C LEU A 166 6.03 -25.19 -18.73
N PHE A 167 6.20 -25.88 -19.84
CA PHE A 167 5.50 -25.62 -21.09
C PHE A 167 4.32 -26.56 -21.21
N ASP A 168 3.18 -26.03 -21.66
CA ASP A 168 2.04 -26.86 -22.01
C ASP A 168 2.36 -27.68 -23.26
N LYS A 169 2.25 -29.01 -23.14
CA LYS A 169 2.55 -29.95 -24.24
C LYS A 169 1.64 -29.75 -25.44
N GLU A 170 0.42 -29.26 -25.20
CA GLU A 170 -0.57 -29.00 -26.25
C GLU A 170 -0.50 -27.57 -26.80
N GLY A 171 0.35 -26.71 -26.23
CA GLY A 171 0.48 -25.29 -26.62
C GLY A 171 -0.76 -24.43 -26.35
N LYS A 172 -1.71 -24.92 -25.54
CA LYS A 172 -2.98 -24.23 -25.25
C LYS A 172 -2.87 -23.25 -24.10
N ARG A 173 -1.84 -23.37 -23.24
CA ARG A 173 -1.60 -22.51 -22.08
C ARG A 173 -0.23 -21.84 -22.14
N ALA A 174 -0.15 -20.65 -21.54
CA ALA A 174 1.11 -19.95 -21.34
C ALA A 174 2.10 -20.78 -20.50
N ALA A 175 3.39 -20.53 -20.70
CA ALA A 175 4.45 -21.09 -19.87
C ALA A 175 4.24 -20.68 -18.40
N SER A 176 4.66 -21.56 -17.48
CA SER A 176 4.41 -21.34 -16.05
C SER A 176 5.53 -21.84 -15.15
N VAL A 177 5.66 -21.24 -13.97
CA VAL A 177 6.60 -21.64 -12.91
C VAL A 177 5.83 -21.89 -11.63
N TYR A 178 6.14 -23.00 -10.95
CA TYR A 178 5.58 -23.33 -9.63
C TYR A 178 6.68 -23.24 -8.57
N ILE A 179 6.46 -22.39 -7.57
CA ILE A 179 7.30 -22.29 -6.37
C ILE A 179 6.59 -23.02 -5.22
N ARG A 180 7.12 -24.20 -4.87
CA ARG A 180 6.55 -25.10 -3.86
C ARG A 180 7.28 -24.96 -2.54
N SER A 181 7.01 -23.87 -1.83
CA SER A 181 7.55 -23.64 -0.49
C SER A 181 6.53 -22.90 0.38
N LYS A 182 6.05 -23.57 1.43
CA LYS A 182 5.15 -22.98 2.42
C LYS A 182 5.76 -21.73 3.06
N LEU A 183 7.07 -21.72 3.30
CA LEU A 183 7.75 -20.57 3.91
C LEU A 183 7.78 -19.37 2.97
N ILE A 184 8.01 -19.57 1.66
CA ILE A 184 7.95 -18.49 0.66
C ILE A 184 6.52 -17.97 0.52
N VAL A 185 5.52 -18.87 0.50
CA VAL A 185 4.10 -18.47 0.49
C VAL A 185 3.78 -17.60 1.70
N ASN A 186 4.10 -18.05 2.91
CA ASN A 186 3.84 -17.30 4.14
C ASN A 186 4.56 -15.96 4.14
N LEU A 187 5.79 -15.90 3.63
CA LEU A 187 6.53 -14.65 3.52
C LEU A 187 5.80 -13.64 2.61
N VAL A 188 5.43 -14.06 1.40
CA VAL A 188 4.85 -13.16 0.38
C VAL A 188 3.41 -12.78 0.74
N VAL A 189 2.59 -13.76 1.08
CA VAL A 189 1.13 -13.59 1.27
C VAL A 189 0.79 -13.16 2.70
N ASP A 190 1.44 -13.75 3.71
CA ASP A 190 1.07 -13.49 5.11
C ASP A 190 1.92 -12.40 5.74
N ALA A 191 3.23 -12.34 5.49
CA ALA A 191 4.08 -11.34 6.12
C ALA A 191 4.07 -10.02 5.35
N PHE A 192 4.30 -10.06 4.04
CA PHE A 192 4.33 -8.87 3.19
C PHE A 192 2.97 -8.48 2.61
N LYS A 193 1.94 -9.31 2.78
CA LYS A 193 0.55 -9.04 2.38
C LYS A 193 0.37 -8.76 0.89
N ILE A 194 1.25 -9.32 0.05
CA ILE A 194 1.08 -9.23 -1.40
C ILE A 194 0.13 -10.36 -1.82
N GLY A 195 -1.07 -9.99 -2.28
CA GLY A 195 -2.04 -10.81 -3.02
C GLY A 195 -2.33 -12.23 -2.50
N ASN A 196 -3.57 -12.49 -2.06
CA ASN A 196 -4.07 -13.85 -1.84
C ASN A 196 -5.11 -14.16 -2.92
N LYS A 197 -4.90 -15.13 -3.82
CA LYS A 197 -5.93 -15.48 -4.82
C LYS A 197 -7.23 -16.06 -4.22
N LEU A 198 -7.29 -16.34 -2.92
CA LEU A 198 -8.53 -16.66 -2.22
C LEU A 198 -9.37 -15.42 -1.89
N ASN A 199 -8.79 -14.22 -1.94
CA ASN A 199 -9.49 -12.94 -1.83
C ASN A 199 -9.43 -12.22 -3.20
N PRO A 200 -10.57 -11.82 -3.80
CA PRO A 200 -10.61 -11.30 -5.16
C PRO A 200 -9.79 -10.02 -5.43
N GLU A 201 -9.34 -9.29 -4.41
CA GLU A 201 -8.66 -8.00 -4.62
C GLU A 201 -7.17 -8.04 -4.23
N LYS A 202 -6.31 -8.34 -5.20
CA LYS A 202 -4.88 -8.01 -5.09
C LYS A 202 -4.75 -6.49 -4.88
N ASN A 203 -3.84 -6.09 -3.99
CA ASN A 203 -3.58 -4.71 -3.61
C ASN A 203 -2.07 -4.49 -3.43
N ILE A 204 -1.60 -3.25 -3.60
CA ILE A 204 -0.24 -2.84 -3.22
C ILE A 204 -0.28 -2.48 -1.72
N PRO A 205 0.43 -3.13 -0.80
CA PRO A 205 0.39 -2.77 0.62
C PRO A 205 0.93 -1.37 0.90
N GLU A 206 0.47 -0.74 1.99
CA GLU A 206 0.83 0.64 2.36
C GLU A 206 2.33 0.82 2.58
N TRP A 207 3.02 -0.19 3.11
CA TRP A 207 4.47 -0.14 3.32
C TRP A 207 5.25 -0.01 2.01
N ILE A 208 4.70 -0.45 0.86
CA ILE A 208 5.31 -0.21 -0.45
C ILE A 208 5.32 1.28 -0.77
N LEU A 209 4.25 2.03 -0.46
CA LEU A 209 4.19 3.49 -0.68
C LEU A 209 5.24 4.24 0.16
N GLN A 210 5.64 3.66 1.29
CA GLN A 210 6.67 4.19 2.19
C GLN A 210 8.09 3.86 1.72
N LEU A 211 8.31 2.96 0.76
CA LEU A 211 9.65 2.69 0.26
C LEU A 211 10.29 3.94 -0.37
N PRO A 212 11.60 4.18 -0.20
CA PRO A 212 12.33 5.20 -0.95
C PRO A 212 12.20 5.00 -2.46
N LYS A 213 12.33 6.09 -3.23
CA LYS A 213 12.21 6.06 -4.69
C LYS A 213 13.17 5.06 -5.34
N GLU A 214 14.37 4.96 -4.79
CA GLU A 214 15.46 4.08 -5.22
C GLU A 214 15.09 2.59 -5.08
N GLN A 215 14.21 2.25 -4.14
CA GLN A 215 13.71 0.88 -3.96
C GLN A 215 12.40 0.65 -4.73
N LEU A 216 11.51 1.64 -4.77
CA LEU A 216 10.23 1.57 -5.48
C LEU A 216 10.36 1.20 -6.96
N VAL A 217 11.40 1.69 -7.64
CA VAL A 217 11.62 1.37 -9.06
C VAL A 217 11.77 -0.13 -9.32
N TYR A 218 12.32 -0.91 -8.39
CA TYR A 218 12.46 -2.36 -8.56
C TYR A 218 11.13 -3.09 -8.42
N PHE A 219 10.29 -2.67 -7.47
CA PHE A 219 8.93 -3.17 -7.34
C PHE A 219 8.09 -2.84 -8.58
N LEU A 220 8.15 -1.59 -9.05
CA LEU A 220 7.49 -1.14 -10.27
C LEU A 220 7.98 -1.92 -11.50
N GLN A 221 9.29 -2.17 -11.61
CA GLN A 221 9.86 -2.94 -12.72
C GLN A 221 9.31 -4.36 -12.73
N GLY A 222 9.23 -5.02 -11.57
CA GLY A 222 8.64 -6.35 -11.45
C GLY A 222 7.18 -6.38 -11.87
N PHE A 223 6.39 -5.41 -11.39
CA PHE A 223 4.98 -5.31 -11.75
C PHE A 223 4.81 -5.06 -13.26
N TRP A 224 5.54 -4.11 -13.82
CA TRP A 224 5.45 -3.74 -15.24
C TRP A 224 5.92 -4.84 -16.18
N GLU A 225 7.01 -5.54 -15.85
CA GLU A 225 7.46 -6.70 -16.62
C GLU A 225 6.37 -7.78 -16.68
N GLY A 226 5.64 -7.99 -15.58
CA GLY A 226 4.53 -8.93 -15.50
C GLY A 226 3.19 -8.45 -16.09
N ASP A 227 2.95 -7.15 -16.28
CA ASP A 227 1.68 -6.67 -16.85
C ASP A 227 1.54 -6.98 -18.35
N GLY A 228 2.63 -7.42 -19.00
CA GLY A 228 2.61 -8.01 -20.35
C GLY A 228 2.43 -7.03 -21.51
N ASN A 229 2.33 -5.72 -21.26
CA ASN A 229 2.02 -4.71 -22.27
C ASN A 229 3.28 -4.07 -22.88
N HIS A 230 4.17 -4.91 -23.43
CA HIS A 230 5.48 -4.51 -23.98
C HIS A 230 5.43 -4.32 -25.50
N ASP A 231 4.66 -3.36 -26.00
CA ASP A 231 4.71 -3.03 -27.43
C ASP A 231 5.99 -2.22 -27.73
N VAL A 232 6.92 -2.84 -28.44
CA VAL A 232 8.25 -2.30 -28.79
C VAL A 232 8.14 -0.95 -29.51
N GLN A 233 7.04 -0.69 -30.24
CA GLN A 233 6.85 0.57 -30.95
C GLN A 233 6.52 1.76 -30.03
N THR A 234 6.08 1.50 -28.79
CA THR A 234 5.60 2.53 -27.85
C THR A 234 6.52 2.79 -26.67
N GLN A 235 7.49 1.90 -26.40
CA GLN A 235 8.37 1.98 -25.21
C GLN A 235 9.17 3.29 -25.10
N ASP A 236 9.49 3.93 -26.22
CA ASP A 236 10.28 5.18 -26.23
C ASP A 236 9.43 6.46 -26.08
N SER A 237 8.10 6.33 -25.98
CA SER A 237 7.18 7.49 -25.91
C SER A 237 6.02 7.33 -24.93
N LEU A 238 5.90 6.15 -24.29
CA LEU A 238 4.76 5.81 -23.45
C LEU A 238 5.14 4.81 -22.37
N LEU A 239 4.77 5.10 -21.12
CA LEU A 239 4.78 4.12 -20.04
C LEU A 239 3.34 3.78 -19.68
N VAL A 240 3.03 2.48 -19.67
CA VAL A 240 1.66 1.97 -19.46
C VAL A 240 1.66 0.92 -18.35
N PHE A 241 0.67 1.03 -17.46
CA PHE A 241 0.32 -0.01 -16.49
C PHE A 241 -1.16 -0.36 -16.65
N ASN A 242 -1.49 -1.64 -16.70
CA ASN A 242 -2.85 -2.13 -16.68
C ASN A 242 -3.12 -2.91 -15.39
N SER A 243 -4.38 -2.97 -15.00
CA SER A 243 -4.84 -3.87 -13.95
C SER A 243 -6.35 -4.04 -14.03
N SER A 244 -6.84 -5.20 -13.61
CA SER A 244 -8.27 -5.37 -13.31
C SER A 244 -8.66 -4.76 -11.95
N SER A 245 -7.68 -4.37 -11.13
CA SER A 245 -7.89 -3.77 -9.80
C SER A 245 -7.73 -2.25 -9.85
N GLN A 246 -8.82 -1.53 -9.57
CA GLN A 246 -8.82 -0.08 -9.43
C GLN A 246 -7.85 0.40 -8.34
N LYS A 247 -7.85 -0.29 -7.20
CA LYS A 247 -7.00 0.00 -6.04
C LYS A 247 -5.51 -0.08 -6.37
N ILE A 248 -5.11 -1.04 -7.22
CA ILE A 248 -3.72 -1.12 -7.70
C ILE A 248 -3.38 0.11 -8.53
N ILE A 249 -4.25 0.51 -9.47
CA ILE A 249 -4.01 1.70 -10.30
C ILE A 249 -3.96 2.98 -9.45
N GLU A 250 -4.84 3.14 -8.46
CA GLU A 250 -4.80 4.26 -7.53
C GLU A 250 -3.46 4.35 -6.79
N LYS A 251 -2.95 3.22 -6.30
CA LYS A 251 -1.65 3.18 -5.63
C LYS A 251 -0.48 3.41 -6.59
N LEU A 252 -0.58 2.97 -7.84
CA LEU A 252 0.40 3.33 -8.86
C LEU A 252 0.40 4.82 -9.18
N VAL A 253 -0.76 5.49 -9.21
CA VAL A 253 -0.85 6.96 -9.34
C VAL A 253 -0.12 7.63 -8.16
N MET A 254 -0.35 7.17 -6.93
CA MET A 254 0.34 7.70 -5.75
C MET A 254 1.86 7.47 -5.80
N ILE A 255 2.30 6.28 -6.24
CA ILE A 255 3.71 5.97 -6.41
C ILE A 255 4.33 6.88 -7.47
N LEU A 256 3.72 7.04 -8.64
CA LEU A 256 4.22 7.93 -9.69
C LEU A 256 4.29 9.40 -9.23
N ALA A 257 3.31 9.87 -8.48
CA ALA A 257 3.35 11.21 -7.88
C ALA A 257 4.55 11.36 -6.94
N LYS A 258 5.03 10.31 -6.27
CA LYS A 258 6.28 10.37 -5.50
C LYS A 258 7.50 10.69 -6.37
N PHE A 259 7.50 10.27 -7.63
CA PHE A 259 8.52 10.60 -8.63
C PHE A 259 8.29 11.97 -9.31
N GLY A 260 7.21 12.69 -8.97
CA GLY A 260 6.85 13.92 -9.68
C GLY A 260 6.18 13.67 -11.03
N ILE A 261 5.65 12.46 -11.24
CA ILE A 261 5.10 11.98 -12.51
C ILE A 261 3.58 11.89 -12.40
N VAL A 262 2.88 12.51 -13.34
CA VAL A 262 1.42 12.48 -13.46
C VAL A 262 1.03 11.55 -14.61
N GLY A 263 0.12 10.62 -14.33
CA GLY A 263 -0.44 9.73 -15.34
C GLY A 263 -1.93 9.96 -15.57
N SER A 264 -2.41 9.58 -16.75
CA SER A 264 -3.83 9.56 -17.09
C SER A 264 -4.40 8.17 -16.87
N VAL A 265 -5.52 8.07 -16.16
CA VAL A 265 -6.24 6.81 -15.98
C VAL A 265 -7.43 6.73 -16.93
N SER A 266 -7.62 5.58 -17.56
CA SER A 266 -8.76 5.25 -18.41
C SER A 266 -9.31 3.86 -18.09
N GLU A 267 -10.60 3.69 -18.28
CA GLU A 267 -11.29 2.41 -18.11
C GLU A 267 -11.54 1.78 -19.48
N PHE A 268 -11.42 0.46 -19.56
CA PHE A 268 -11.72 -0.31 -20.76
C PHE A 268 -12.25 -1.69 -20.40
N TYR A 269 -12.91 -2.36 -21.35
CA TYR A 269 -13.49 -3.68 -21.15
C TYR A 269 -12.71 -4.72 -21.96
N THR A 270 -12.32 -5.81 -21.32
CA THR A 270 -11.65 -6.95 -21.96
C THR A 270 -12.61 -8.13 -22.06
N THR A 271 -12.56 -8.85 -23.18
CA THR A 271 -13.34 -10.08 -23.40
C THR A 271 -12.45 -11.29 -23.08
N ALA A 272 -12.96 -12.27 -22.33
CA ALA A 272 -12.18 -13.49 -22.08
C ALA A 272 -11.87 -14.21 -23.41
N SER A 273 -10.63 -14.65 -23.56
CA SER A 273 -10.06 -15.18 -24.81
C SER A 273 -10.60 -16.52 -25.29
N GLN A 274 -11.65 -17.09 -24.66
CA GLN A 274 -12.33 -18.28 -25.18
C GLN A 274 -13.85 -18.16 -25.05
N GLY A 275 -14.50 -17.70 -26.12
CA GLY A 275 -15.93 -17.94 -26.42
C GLY A 275 -16.97 -17.36 -25.46
N GLY A 276 -16.57 -16.59 -24.45
CA GLY A 276 -17.50 -15.98 -23.50
C GLY A 276 -17.89 -14.56 -23.89
N SER A 277 -19.18 -14.20 -23.78
CA SER A 277 -19.69 -12.83 -23.89
C SER A 277 -19.36 -11.95 -22.67
N LYS A 278 -18.70 -12.51 -21.65
CA LYS A 278 -18.43 -11.84 -20.38
C LYS A 278 -17.28 -10.85 -20.52
N GLN A 279 -17.62 -9.56 -20.42
CA GLN A 279 -16.66 -8.47 -20.38
C GLN A 279 -16.18 -8.22 -18.94
N TYR A 280 -14.90 -7.92 -18.80
CA TYR A 280 -14.28 -7.57 -17.52
C TYR A 280 -13.77 -6.14 -17.58
N LYS A 281 -14.21 -5.32 -16.63
CA LYS A 281 -13.72 -3.95 -16.48
C LYS A 281 -12.24 -3.98 -16.07
N SER A 282 -11.43 -3.21 -16.77
CA SER A 282 -9.99 -3.08 -16.57
C SER A 282 -9.62 -1.60 -16.60
N TYR A 283 -8.49 -1.27 -15.97
CA TYR A 283 -8.00 0.08 -15.79
C TYR A 283 -6.61 0.20 -16.41
N ARG A 284 -6.35 1.31 -17.09
CA ARG A 284 -5.07 1.64 -17.71
C ARG A 284 -4.58 2.98 -17.20
N LEU A 285 -3.38 3.00 -16.66
CA LEU A 285 -2.61 4.17 -16.31
C LEU A 285 -1.54 4.42 -17.37
N THR A 286 -1.58 5.60 -17.97
CA THR A 286 -0.71 6.00 -19.09
C THR A 286 0.10 7.22 -18.70
N VAL A 287 1.41 7.17 -18.91
CA VAL A 287 2.35 8.26 -18.67
C VAL A 287 3.03 8.63 -19.98
N GLN A 288 3.07 9.93 -20.27
CA GLN A 288 3.67 10.53 -21.47
C GLN A 288 4.57 11.70 -21.09
N GLY A 289 5.40 12.12 -22.04
CA GLY A 289 6.27 13.29 -21.90
C GLY A 289 7.48 13.07 -20.99
N LEU A 290 7.84 11.81 -20.69
CA LEU A 290 9.09 11.51 -20.00
C LEU A 290 10.28 11.67 -20.96
N ASP A 291 11.40 12.15 -20.42
CA ASP A 291 12.70 12.10 -21.09
C ASP A 291 13.35 10.70 -21.06
N ASP A 292 12.96 9.87 -20.08
CA ASP A 292 13.35 8.46 -19.97
C ASP A 292 12.18 7.61 -19.44
N TYR A 293 11.73 6.65 -20.24
CA TYR A 293 10.62 5.74 -19.91
C TYR A 293 11.06 4.48 -19.17
N ARG A 294 12.37 4.27 -18.96
CA ARG A 294 12.87 3.11 -18.23
C ARG A 294 12.49 3.25 -16.76
N ILE A 295 11.75 2.27 -16.23
CA ILE A 295 11.25 2.32 -14.84
C ILE A 295 12.39 2.46 -13.82
N LEU A 296 13.52 1.78 -14.05
CA LEU A 296 14.69 1.89 -13.17
C LEU A 296 15.30 3.30 -13.09
N ASN A 297 14.98 4.18 -14.05
CA ASN A 297 15.50 5.53 -14.13
C ASN A 297 14.48 6.61 -13.72
N LEU A 298 13.30 6.22 -13.24
CA LEU A 298 12.24 7.18 -12.86
C LEU A 298 12.67 8.12 -11.72
N VAL A 299 13.66 7.74 -10.92
CA VAL A 299 14.22 8.61 -9.86
C VAL A 299 14.75 9.93 -10.44
N SER A 300 15.35 9.88 -11.64
CA SER A 300 15.93 11.02 -12.34
C SER A 300 15.11 11.52 -13.53
N ALA A 301 14.10 10.75 -13.96
CA ALA A 301 13.27 11.10 -15.10
C ALA A 301 12.51 12.41 -14.86
N ARG A 302 12.34 13.18 -15.93
CA ARG A 302 11.59 14.42 -15.92
C ARG A 302 10.41 14.30 -16.86
N GLN A 303 9.26 14.75 -16.39
CA GLN A 303 8.06 14.79 -17.21
C GLN A 303 7.80 16.20 -17.72
N ASN A 304 7.71 16.34 -19.03
CA ASN A 304 7.15 17.51 -19.68
C ASN A 304 5.63 17.33 -19.86
N LEU A 305 4.87 17.96 -18.96
CA LEU A 305 3.40 17.90 -18.99
C LEU A 305 2.84 19.01 -19.88
N GLN A 306 2.00 18.63 -20.85
CA GLN A 306 1.16 19.56 -21.61
C GLN A 306 -0.07 20.01 -20.81
N ALA A 307 0.13 20.32 -19.54
CA ALA A 307 -0.89 20.82 -18.63
C ALA A 307 -0.30 22.00 -17.85
N LYS A 308 -1.17 22.90 -17.38
CA LYS A 308 -0.75 23.92 -16.43
C LYS A 308 -0.24 23.19 -15.18
N THR A 309 0.89 23.62 -14.65
CA THR A 309 1.43 23.14 -13.38
C THR A 309 1.78 24.33 -12.49
N THR A 310 1.65 24.14 -11.19
CA THR A 310 2.05 25.12 -10.17
C THR A 310 2.78 24.32 -9.10
N GLU A 311 4.11 24.42 -9.06
CA GLU A 311 4.96 23.67 -8.12
C GLU A 311 4.65 22.15 -8.12
N ASP A 312 4.05 21.67 -7.04
CA ASP A 312 3.69 20.27 -6.76
C ASP A 312 2.25 19.92 -7.20
N VAL A 313 1.58 20.82 -7.94
CA VAL A 313 0.21 20.65 -8.45
C VAL A 313 0.21 20.60 -9.99
N ALA A 314 -0.57 19.68 -10.54
CA ALA A 314 -0.99 19.71 -11.94
C ALA A 314 -2.50 20.00 -12.03
N TRP A 315 -2.92 20.66 -13.10
CA TRP A 315 -4.32 21.02 -13.32
C TRP A 315 -4.98 20.02 -14.28
N GLY A 316 -5.78 19.11 -13.74
CA GLY A 316 -6.49 18.08 -14.51
C GLY A 316 -7.85 18.58 -15.01
N ARG A 317 -8.10 18.51 -16.32
CA ARG A 317 -9.34 19.02 -16.93
C ARG A 317 -10.57 18.21 -16.46
N VAL A 318 -11.60 18.90 -16.00
CA VAL A 318 -12.92 18.32 -15.70
C VAL A 318 -13.58 17.88 -17.01
N LYS A 319 -14.00 16.61 -17.06
CA LYS A 319 -14.66 16.02 -18.24
C LYS A 319 -16.19 16.11 -18.14
N SER A 320 -16.73 15.84 -16.96
CA SER A 320 -18.15 15.90 -16.66
C SER A 320 -18.35 16.25 -15.19
N ILE A 321 -19.51 16.82 -14.88
CA ILE A 321 -20.01 17.07 -13.53
C ILE A 321 -21.42 16.51 -13.49
N GLU A 322 -21.70 15.65 -12.52
CA GLU A 322 -22.99 14.99 -12.37
C GLU A 322 -23.53 15.25 -10.97
N ALA A 323 -24.73 15.80 -10.88
CA ALA A 323 -25.45 15.92 -9.61
C ALA A 323 -26.02 14.54 -9.23
N PHE A 324 -25.93 14.19 -7.96
CA PHE A 324 -26.45 12.92 -7.43
C PHE A 324 -27.05 13.13 -6.05
N GLU A 325 -27.97 12.24 -5.66
CA GLU A 325 -28.56 12.26 -4.32
C GLU A 325 -27.67 11.51 -3.32
N ILE A 326 -27.41 12.15 -2.18
CA ILE A 326 -26.66 11.56 -1.06
C ILE A 326 -27.65 10.97 -0.06
N ASN A 327 -27.65 9.65 0.05
CA ASN A 327 -28.52 8.90 0.98
C ASN A 327 -27.84 8.52 2.31
N ASP A 328 -26.57 8.91 2.49
CA ASP A 328 -25.72 8.48 3.60
C ASP A 328 -24.92 9.66 4.21
N TYR A 329 -24.02 9.36 5.14
CA TYR A 329 -23.13 10.33 5.78
C TYR A 329 -22.13 10.97 4.80
N VAL A 330 -21.81 12.24 5.06
CA VAL A 330 -20.69 12.95 4.44
C VAL A 330 -19.58 13.11 5.47
N TYR A 331 -18.34 12.94 5.02
CA TYR A 331 -17.15 13.01 5.86
C TYR A 331 -16.29 14.19 5.44
N ASP A 332 -15.59 14.77 6.41
CA ASP A 332 -14.61 15.82 6.18
C ASP A 332 -13.49 15.71 7.22
N PHE A 333 -12.35 16.34 6.94
CA PHE A 333 -11.17 16.33 7.80
C PHE A 333 -10.81 17.76 8.19
N SER A 334 -10.13 17.92 9.32
CA SER A 334 -9.46 19.18 9.67
C SER A 334 -7.96 18.95 9.59
N VAL A 335 -7.33 19.47 8.55
CA VAL A 335 -5.87 19.46 8.41
C VAL A 335 -5.29 20.76 8.99
N PRO A 336 -4.49 20.72 10.07
CA PRO A 336 -3.86 21.91 10.63
C PRO A 336 -3.02 22.67 9.58
N GLU A 337 -2.97 24.00 9.73
CA GLU A 337 -2.20 24.95 8.90
C GLU A 337 -2.67 25.12 7.45
N HIS A 338 -2.86 24.01 6.73
CA HIS A 338 -3.11 24.04 5.29
C HIS A 338 -4.59 23.89 4.92
N GLU A 339 -5.41 23.31 5.81
CA GLU A 339 -6.86 23.15 5.63
C GLU A 339 -7.27 22.47 4.29
N ASN A 340 -6.36 21.67 3.73
CA ASN A 340 -6.58 20.88 2.53
C ASN A 340 -6.02 19.46 2.67
N PHE A 341 -6.59 18.52 1.91
CA PHE A 341 -6.16 17.12 1.87
C PHE A 341 -6.26 16.54 0.46
N VAL A 342 -5.73 15.33 0.27
CA VAL A 342 -5.87 14.58 -0.99
C VAL A 342 -6.96 13.53 -0.79
N GLY A 343 -7.96 13.55 -1.66
CA GLY A 343 -9.12 12.65 -1.59
C GLY A 343 -9.64 12.25 -2.97
N GLY A 344 -10.63 11.36 -2.97
CA GLY A 344 -11.24 10.84 -4.19
C GLY A 344 -10.39 9.79 -4.92
N THR A 345 -11.04 9.12 -5.88
CA THR A 345 -10.40 8.14 -6.75
C THR A 345 -9.31 8.81 -7.59
N TYR A 346 -8.09 8.26 -7.54
CA TYR A 346 -6.89 8.77 -8.24
C TYR A 346 -6.35 10.14 -7.76
N CYS A 347 -6.66 10.54 -6.53
CA CYS A 347 -6.06 11.69 -5.83
C CYS A 347 -6.37 13.08 -6.43
N VAL A 348 -7.24 13.84 -5.75
CA VAL A 348 -7.55 15.25 -6.03
C VAL A 348 -7.36 16.05 -4.73
N PHE A 349 -6.89 17.30 -4.81
CA PHE A 349 -6.86 18.19 -3.65
C PHE A 349 -8.26 18.71 -3.31
N ALA A 350 -8.63 18.68 -2.02
CA ALA A 350 -9.88 19.19 -1.47
C ALA A 350 -9.62 20.10 -0.26
N HIS A 351 -10.51 21.07 0.01
CA HIS A 351 -10.47 22.01 1.15
C HIS A 351 -11.49 21.62 2.24
N ASN A 352 -11.22 21.98 3.51
CA ASN A 352 -12.12 21.74 4.64
C ASN A 352 -13.44 22.55 4.54
N THR A 353 -14.57 21.98 4.90
CA THR A 353 -15.88 22.66 4.91
C THR A 353 -16.69 22.38 6.16
N TYR A 354 -17.64 23.25 6.52
CA TYR A 354 -18.65 22.94 7.55
C TYR A 354 -20.06 22.97 6.97
N GLY A 355 -20.97 22.15 7.48
CA GLY A 355 -22.30 22.00 6.92
C GLY A 355 -23.23 21.12 7.77
N PRO A 356 -24.51 20.98 7.36
CA PRO A 356 -25.45 20.11 8.04
C PRO A 356 -24.98 18.65 8.02
N ARG A 357 -25.42 17.87 9.01
CA ARG A 357 -25.11 16.42 9.15
C ARG A 357 -23.65 16.09 9.46
N MET A 358 -22.84 17.08 9.84
CA MET A 358 -21.57 16.83 10.51
C MET A 358 -21.79 16.02 11.79
N LEU A 359 -20.82 15.18 12.15
CA LEU A 359 -20.79 14.49 13.43
C LEU A 359 -20.72 15.53 14.56
N GLU A 360 -21.56 15.36 15.58
CA GLU A 360 -21.73 16.33 16.67
C GLU A 360 -20.42 16.54 17.47
N ASP A 361 -19.61 15.49 17.61
CA ASP A 361 -18.36 15.48 18.40
C ASP A 361 -17.12 15.24 17.51
N ASP A 362 -17.08 15.77 16.29
CA ASP A 362 -15.96 15.54 15.37
C ASP A 362 -14.65 16.29 15.71
N GLY A 363 -14.65 17.03 16.82
CA GLY A 363 -13.48 17.77 17.32
C GLY A 363 -13.32 19.17 16.73
N ARG A 364 -14.19 19.62 15.82
CA ARG A 364 -14.16 20.97 15.26
C ARG A 364 -14.92 21.96 16.13
N VAL A 365 -14.53 23.23 16.03
CA VAL A 365 -15.07 24.29 16.91
C VAL A 365 -16.56 24.58 16.68
N VAL A 366 -17.03 24.56 15.42
CA VAL A 366 -18.44 24.84 15.08
C VAL A 366 -19.36 23.71 15.58
N SER A 367 -19.02 22.45 15.29
CA SER A 367 -19.76 21.27 15.73
C SER A 367 -19.71 21.13 17.26
N ASN A 368 -18.54 21.25 17.88
CA ASN A 368 -18.41 21.15 19.33
C ASN A 368 -19.21 22.24 20.06
N PHE A 369 -19.15 23.50 19.63
CA PHE A 369 -19.94 24.56 20.26
C PHE A 369 -21.45 24.35 20.05
N ALA A 370 -21.86 23.94 18.85
CA ALA A 370 -23.27 23.63 18.60
C ALA A 370 -23.76 22.47 19.48
N GLY A 371 -22.99 21.38 19.57
CA GLY A 371 -23.28 20.24 20.43
C GLY A 371 -23.29 20.62 21.92
N GLN A 372 -22.30 21.37 22.39
CA GLN A 372 -22.24 21.87 23.77
C GLN A 372 -23.48 22.73 24.10
N ALA A 373 -23.82 23.71 23.26
CA ALA A 373 -25.00 24.56 23.45
C ALA A 373 -26.31 23.75 23.51
N LEU A 374 -26.50 22.83 22.56
CA LEU A 374 -27.69 21.99 22.46
C LEU A 374 -27.82 20.99 23.62
N ARG A 375 -26.70 20.59 24.23
CA ARG A 375 -26.65 19.71 25.41
C ARG A 375 -26.67 20.47 26.75
N ASN A 376 -26.83 21.80 26.74
CA ASN A 376 -26.72 22.66 27.92
C ASN A 376 -25.36 22.53 28.65
N GLN A 377 -24.28 22.35 27.89
CA GLN A 377 -22.91 22.27 28.39
C GLN A 377 -22.16 23.58 28.11
N PRO A 378 -21.34 24.09 29.03
CA PRO A 378 -20.57 25.31 28.81
C PRO A 378 -19.73 25.26 27.52
N LEU A 379 -19.73 26.35 26.76
CA LEU A 379 -18.93 26.50 25.54
C LEU A 379 -17.46 26.69 25.93
N THR A 380 -16.61 25.74 25.55
CA THR A 380 -15.21 25.71 26.00
C THR A 380 -14.29 26.45 25.02
N VAL A 381 -13.90 27.67 25.34
CA VAL A 381 -12.99 28.50 24.54
C VAL A 381 -11.57 28.37 25.07
N TYR A 382 -10.71 27.63 24.39
CA TYR A 382 -9.31 27.50 24.82
C TYR A 382 -8.53 28.82 24.69
N GLY A 383 -7.88 29.23 25.78
CA GLY A 383 -7.02 30.41 25.83
C GLY A 383 -7.83 31.71 25.99
N SER A 384 -7.45 32.77 25.28
CA SER A 384 -8.18 34.05 25.30
C SER A 384 -9.35 34.10 24.33
N GLY A 385 -9.52 33.09 23.47
CA GLY A 385 -10.50 33.11 22.38
C GLY A 385 -10.20 34.10 21.25
N SER A 386 -9.10 34.84 21.32
CA SER A 386 -8.72 35.90 20.36
C SER A 386 -8.11 35.37 19.05
N GLN A 387 -7.82 34.07 18.97
CA GLN A 387 -7.39 33.43 17.75
C GLN A 387 -8.50 33.53 16.69
N THR A 388 -8.14 33.90 15.47
CA THR A 388 -9.08 34.14 14.38
C THR A 388 -9.04 33.01 13.36
N ARG A 389 -10.19 32.71 12.74
CA ARG A 389 -10.33 31.80 11.60
C ARG A 389 -11.46 32.26 10.68
N SER A 390 -11.41 31.84 9.42
CA SER A 390 -12.53 31.93 8.50
C SER A 390 -13.35 30.65 8.52
N PHE A 391 -14.68 30.77 8.39
CA PHE A 391 -15.59 29.63 8.35
C PHE A 391 -16.39 29.69 7.06
N CYS A 392 -16.21 28.70 6.17
CA CYS A 392 -16.95 28.59 4.90
C CYS A 392 -18.00 27.47 4.98
N TYR A 393 -19.28 27.85 4.83
CA TYR A 393 -20.39 26.92 4.84
C TYR A 393 -20.43 26.14 3.51
N VAL A 394 -20.79 24.86 3.57
CA VAL A 394 -20.70 23.93 2.42
C VAL A 394 -21.48 24.43 1.21
N SER A 395 -22.68 25.01 1.38
CA SER A 395 -23.44 25.53 0.25
C SER A 395 -22.83 26.79 -0.32
N ASP A 396 -22.18 27.62 0.50
CA ASP A 396 -21.51 28.84 0.06
C ASP A 396 -20.26 28.51 -0.74
N LEU A 397 -19.52 27.47 -0.35
CA LEU A 397 -18.42 26.96 -1.16
C LEU A 397 -18.92 26.46 -2.53
N VAL A 398 -20.02 25.70 -2.54
CA VAL A 398 -20.62 25.20 -3.78
C VAL A 398 -21.11 26.36 -4.67
N ASP A 399 -21.79 27.36 -4.11
CA ASP A 399 -22.23 28.55 -4.86
C ASP A 399 -21.03 29.37 -5.34
N GLY A 400 -19.99 29.52 -4.51
CA GLY A 400 -18.74 30.16 -4.86
C GLY A 400 -18.05 29.48 -6.05
N LEU A 401 -18.01 28.15 -6.07
CA LEU A 401 -17.49 27.37 -7.18
C LEU A 401 -18.31 27.59 -8.47
N ILE A 402 -19.65 27.62 -8.36
CA ILE A 402 -20.56 27.86 -9.50
C ILE A 402 -20.39 29.28 -10.06
N ARG A 403 -20.35 30.30 -9.20
CA ARG A 403 -20.18 31.70 -9.64
C ARG A 403 -18.82 31.94 -10.25
N LEU A 404 -17.79 31.38 -9.64
CA LEU A 404 -16.43 31.52 -10.12
C LEU A 404 -16.29 30.88 -11.50
N MET A 405 -16.94 29.73 -11.72
CA MET A 405 -17.04 29.06 -13.01
C MET A 405 -17.74 29.91 -14.09
N ASN A 406 -18.67 30.79 -13.71
CA ASN A 406 -19.39 31.69 -14.62
C ASN A 406 -18.76 33.10 -14.72
N SER A 407 -17.57 33.32 -14.15
CA SER A 407 -16.93 34.64 -14.12
C SER A 407 -15.76 34.75 -15.08
N ASP A 408 -15.45 35.98 -15.50
CA ASP A 408 -14.26 36.29 -16.30
C ASP A 408 -12.97 36.45 -15.44
N GLN A 409 -13.06 36.21 -14.12
CA GLN A 409 -11.93 36.35 -13.20
C GLN A 409 -10.90 35.23 -13.42
N THR A 410 -9.60 35.58 -13.42
CA THR A 410 -8.51 34.64 -13.70
C THR A 410 -7.43 34.68 -12.61
N GLY A 411 -6.80 33.53 -12.33
CA GLY A 411 -5.75 33.41 -11.31
C GLY A 411 -6.13 32.46 -10.15
N PRO A 412 -5.22 32.23 -9.19
CA PRO A 412 -5.54 31.50 -7.98
C PRO A 412 -6.57 32.29 -7.17
N ILE A 413 -7.70 31.68 -6.87
CA ILE A 413 -8.80 32.32 -6.14
C ILE A 413 -9.12 31.43 -4.95
N ASN A 414 -8.91 31.96 -3.75
CA ASN A 414 -9.32 31.31 -2.52
C ASN A 414 -10.83 31.49 -2.38
N LEU A 415 -11.57 30.39 -2.43
CA LEU A 415 -13.01 30.37 -2.18
C LEU A 415 -13.23 30.01 -0.72
N GLY A 416 -13.66 31.02 0.03
CA GLY A 416 -13.90 30.90 1.45
C GLY A 416 -14.60 32.14 1.94
N ASN A 417 -14.75 32.24 3.25
CA ASN A 417 -15.25 33.45 3.88
C ASN A 417 -14.09 34.45 4.01
N PRO A 418 -14.16 35.66 3.41
CA PRO A 418 -13.08 36.64 3.49
C PRO A 418 -12.99 37.30 4.87
N HIS A 419 -13.97 37.07 5.73
CA HIS A 419 -14.01 37.57 7.08
C HIS A 419 -13.48 36.51 8.03
N GLU A 420 -12.50 36.90 8.84
CA GLU A 420 -12.10 36.12 9.99
C GLU A 420 -12.91 36.53 11.21
N TYR A 421 -13.19 35.54 12.05
CA TYR A 421 -13.89 35.69 13.32
C TYR A 421 -13.01 35.09 14.41
N THR A 422 -12.98 35.76 15.56
CA THR A 422 -12.38 35.17 16.75
C THR A 422 -13.18 33.95 17.20
N ILE A 423 -12.52 33.00 17.85
CA ILE A 423 -13.21 31.84 18.43
C ILE A 423 -14.23 32.27 19.48
N LEU A 424 -13.95 33.36 20.21
CA LEU A 424 -14.92 33.96 21.13
C LEU A 424 -16.17 34.46 20.40
N GLN A 425 -16.02 35.19 19.29
CA GLN A 425 -17.15 35.65 18.48
C GLN A 425 -17.99 34.48 17.93
N LEU A 426 -17.33 33.39 17.54
CA LEU A 426 -18.04 32.18 17.13
C LEU A 426 -18.83 31.56 18.29
N ALA A 427 -18.23 31.45 19.48
CA ALA A 427 -18.89 30.93 20.68
C ALA A 427 -20.11 31.78 21.07
N GLU A 428 -19.97 33.10 21.12
CA GLU A 428 -21.05 34.05 21.39
C GLU A 428 -22.19 33.96 20.34
N THR A 429 -21.83 33.78 19.07
CA THR A 429 -22.82 33.62 17.99
C THR A 429 -23.62 32.35 18.19
N ILE A 430 -22.96 31.23 18.47
CA ILE A 430 -23.62 29.94 18.70
C ILE A 430 -24.44 29.95 19.98
N GLN A 431 -23.92 30.51 21.08
CA GLN A 431 -24.65 30.74 22.33
C GLN A 431 -25.96 31.47 22.04
N LYS A 432 -25.89 32.62 21.36
CA LYS A 432 -27.07 33.43 21.04
C LYS A 432 -28.09 32.70 20.16
N MET A 433 -27.64 31.88 19.21
CA MET A 433 -28.50 31.20 18.26
C MET A 433 -29.12 29.90 18.81
N ALA A 434 -28.36 29.15 19.60
CA ALA A 434 -28.75 27.83 20.07
C ALA A 434 -29.28 27.85 21.50
N ASN A 435 -28.60 28.52 22.43
CA ASN A 435 -28.99 28.60 23.83
C ASN A 435 -28.34 29.79 24.57
N PRO A 436 -29.04 30.92 24.75
CA PRO A 436 -28.48 32.11 25.40
C PRO A 436 -28.07 31.94 26.86
N GLU A 437 -28.56 30.89 27.53
CA GLU A 437 -28.33 30.62 28.95
C GLU A 437 -27.06 29.79 29.21
N VAL A 438 -26.38 29.31 28.16
CA VAL A 438 -25.19 28.47 28.32
C VAL A 438 -23.95 29.33 28.57
N ASP A 439 -23.16 29.02 29.61
CA ASP A 439 -21.95 29.80 29.91
C ASP A 439 -20.84 29.60 28.86
N ILE A 440 -20.03 30.63 28.62
CA ILE A 440 -18.76 30.52 27.90
C ILE A 440 -17.64 30.45 28.95
N ILE A 441 -16.83 29.38 28.89
CA ILE A 441 -15.71 29.14 29.82
C ILE A 441 -14.37 29.13 29.08
N PHE A 442 -13.31 29.53 29.77
CA PHE A 442 -11.96 29.71 29.23
C PHE A 442 -10.95 28.69 29.79
#